data_AF-A0A915DTA0-F1
#
_entry.id   AF-A0A915DTA0-F1
#
_cell.length_a   1.000
_cell.length_b   1.000
_cell.length_c   1.000
_cell.angle_alpha   90.00
_cell.angle_beta   90.00
_cell.angle_gamma   90.00
#
_symmetry.space_group_name_H-M   'P 1'
#
loop_
_entity.id
_entity.type
_entity.pdbx_description
1 polymer ?
#
loop_
_entity_poly.entity_id
_entity_poly.type
_entity_poly.pdbx_seq_one_letter_code
_entity_poly.pdbx_strand_id
1 'polypeptide(L)'
;MKFSSAIVEVVVDLVRLKEKNAIQVETEKAKLRQMGTSERLDLLLAGKNDFADVRLKCITSLLTLYGHHDLINKLELFTNKFKDRLVSMVMDSDTEVAIKSCQLMTFIYRAFPNLLELKDCVPMYEIVYCTNRALALAAGEFLNTKVFTQANSQYDPQVAHLNVQESRQLLFDLVTFFIEGEVHNHAAFLVDALIDINPMLKDWPTMVDMLLNDDSDRYDTELIEIMCCAVKQAATGENPIGRTNPKRGPVASTKDARYLVEERARISEVFIPAPPKLLARFIADQAKISNLTSIPVFFQMEMYPNARLGLHLEEMMLMLDRIVEQHADDEILRNVAKIIQHFATNVAVAQQTEPARLRLVDGVALQLRQGMQRFVEEEEDRLDEEDEASLLASYRKMTALFAAIDIRKWDIWDMTLNLLNNSHKFQSADLAEKGVLLLYQNLVWELKHVALHQDFNEEGIRKLKKRRDQFLMCTQVILGDGAAGVENVIFNNTYTI
;
A
#
# COMPACT_ATOMS: atom_id res chain seq x y z
N MET A 1 -10.26 -42.54 -33.62
CA MET A 1 -9.54 -43.64 -32.94
C MET A 1 -8.70 -43.18 -31.75
N LYS A 2 -7.76 -42.22 -31.88
CA LYS A 2 -6.96 -41.70 -30.75
C LYS A 2 -7.81 -41.10 -29.59
N PHE A 3 -8.88 -40.38 -29.93
CA PHE A 3 -9.84 -39.84 -28.97
C PHE A 3 -10.63 -40.91 -28.19
N SER A 4 -11.02 -41.99 -28.88
CA SER A 4 -11.67 -43.15 -28.25
C SER A 4 -10.69 -43.84 -27.31
N SER A 5 -9.42 -43.96 -27.71
CA SER A 5 -8.36 -44.51 -26.87
C SER A 5 -8.15 -43.70 -25.59
N ALA A 6 -8.09 -42.36 -25.69
CA ALA A 6 -7.89 -41.50 -24.52
C ALA A 6 -9.09 -41.52 -23.56
N ILE A 7 -10.33 -41.53 -24.08
CA ILE A 7 -11.53 -41.70 -23.24
C ILE A 7 -11.56 -43.09 -22.62
N VAL A 8 -11.21 -44.13 -23.36
CA VAL A 8 -11.14 -45.50 -22.84
C VAL A 8 -10.06 -45.60 -21.76
N GLU A 9 -8.89 -44.98 -21.92
CA GLU A 9 -7.85 -44.92 -20.89
C GLU A 9 -8.34 -44.19 -19.65
N VAL A 10 -8.95 -43.01 -19.78
CA VAL A 10 -9.51 -42.26 -18.65
C VAL A 10 -10.64 -43.03 -17.97
N VAL A 11 -11.52 -43.69 -18.72
CA VAL A 11 -12.62 -44.51 -18.17
C VAL A 11 -12.08 -45.77 -17.50
N VAL A 12 -11.09 -46.44 -18.09
CA VAL A 12 -10.43 -47.61 -17.51
C VAL A 12 -9.70 -47.24 -16.23
N ASP A 13 -9.02 -46.10 -16.20
CA ASP A 13 -8.35 -45.60 -15.02
C ASP A 13 -9.34 -45.18 -13.94
N LEU A 14 -10.45 -44.54 -14.30
CA LEU A 14 -11.54 -44.21 -13.36
C LEU A 14 -12.25 -45.45 -12.81
N VAL A 15 -12.47 -46.49 -13.62
CA VAL A 15 -13.06 -47.77 -13.19
C VAL A 15 -12.10 -48.54 -12.29
N ARG A 16 -10.81 -48.61 -12.66
CA ARG A 16 -9.76 -49.20 -11.81
C ARG A 16 -9.59 -48.43 -10.51
N LEU A 17 -9.66 -47.09 -10.54
CA LEU A 17 -9.69 -46.28 -9.32
C LEU A 17 -10.93 -46.57 -8.51
N LYS A 18 -12.11 -46.71 -9.14
CA LYS A 18 -13.36 -47.02 -8.43
C LYS A 18 -13.30 -48.37 -7.73
N GLU A 19 -12.77 -49.41 -8.38
CA GLU A 19 -12.61 -50.74 -7.78
C GLU A 19 -11.55 -50.74 -6.68
N LYS A 20 -10.38 -50.11 -6.92
CA LYS A 20 -9.36 -49.95 -5.88
C LYS A 20 -9.88 -49.15 -4.70
N ASN A 21 -10.59 -48.06 -4.94
CA ASN A 21 -11.21 -47.25 -3.90
C ASN A 21 -12.31 -48.02 -3.18
N ALA A 22 -13.12 -48.84 -3.85
CA ALA A 22 -14.13 -49.67 -3.19
C ALA A 22 -13.50 -50.70 -2.25
N ILE A 23 -12.43 -51.37 -2.70
CA ILE A 23 -11.68 -52.33 -1.89
C ILE A 23 -10.98 -51.62 -0.74
N GLN A 24 -10.37 -50.46 -0.99
CA GLN A 24 -9.71 -49.65 0.03
C GLN A 24 -10.71 -49.11 1.05
N VAL A 25 -11.91 -48.70 0.63
CA VAL A 25 -13.00 -48.27 1.51
C VAL A 25 -13.53 -49.42 2.36
N GLU A 26 -13.71 -50.61 1.80
CA GLU A 26 -14.10 -51.80 2.59
C GLU A 26 -13.00 -52.21 3.59
N THR A 27 -11.74 -52.15 3.16
CA THR A 27 -10.57 -52.46 4.00
C THR A 27 -10.42 -51.45 5.14
N GLU A 28 -10.55 -50.16 4.86
CA GLU A 28 -10.49 -49.10 5.87
C GLU A 28 -11.73 -49.06 6.75
N LYS A 29 -12.93 -49.40 6.25
CA LYS A 29 -14.12 -49.61 7.09
C LYS A 29 -13.93 -50.75 8.08
N ALA A 30 -13.31 -51.85 7.64
CA ALA A 30 -13.01 -52.99 8.51
C ALA A 30 -11.98 -52.61 9.60
N LYS A 31 -10.94 -51.85 9.25
CA LYS A 31 -9.95 -51.32 10.21
C LYS A 31 -10.57 -50.32 11.18
N LEU A 32 -11.35 -49.36 10.68
CA LEU A 32 -12.06 -48.38 11.51
C LEU A 32 -12.94 -49.09 12.54
N ARG A 33 -13.64 -50.18 12.19
CA ARG A 33 -14.45 -50.97 13.13
C ARG A 33 -13.66 -51.54 14.32
N GLN A 34 -12.35 -51.74 14.19
CA GLN A 34 -11.49 -52.32 15.21
C GLN A 34 -10.72 -51.28 16.07
N MET A 35 -10.74 -50.00 15.69
CA MET A 35 -9.95 -48.93 16.35
C MET A 35 -10.70 -48.19 17.45
N GLY A 36 -9.97 -47.71 18.45
CA GLY A 36 -10.48 -46.91 19.58
C GLY A 36 -10.90 -45.50 19.17
N THR A 37 -11.75 -44.85 19.98
CA THR A 37 -12.42 -43.58 19.64
C THR A 37 -11.44 -42.42 19.36
N SER A 38 -10.32 -42.36 20.08
CA SER A 38 -9.26 -41.34 19.86
C SER A 38 -8.50 -41.57 18.55
N GLU A 39 -8.17 -42.82 18.27
CA GLU A 39 -7.45 -43.24 17.06
C GLU A 39 -8.29 -43.04 15.78
N ARG A 40 -9.61 -43.24 15.88
CA ARG A 40 -10.56 -42.87 14.81
C ARG A 40 -10.58 -41.37 14.55
N LEU A 41 -10.49 -40.56 15.61
CA LEU A 41 -10.48 -39.10 15.48
C LEU A 41 -9.20 -38.63 14.76
N ASP A 42 -8.05 -39.19 15.10
CA ASP A 42 -6.77 -38.91 14.44
C ASP A 42 -6.76 -39.36 12.96
N LEU A 43 -7.38 -40.50 12.65
CA LEU A 43 -7.57 -40.98 11.26
C LEU A 43 -8.56 -40.11 10.46
N LEU A 44 -9.63 -39.61 11.07
CA LEU A 44 -10.56 -38.69 10.41
C LEU A 44 -9.89 -37.33 10.14
N LEU A 45 -9.02 -36.89 11.05
CA LEU A 45 -8.19 -35.70 10.85
C LEU A 45 -7.14 -35.92 9.74
N ALA A 46 -6.54 -37.11 9.65
CA ALA A 46 -5.62 -37.48 8.55
C ALA A 46 -6.35 -37.61 7.20
N GLY A 47 -7.52 -38.25 7.17
CA GLY A 47 -8.33 -38.43 5.96
C GLY A 47 -8.89 -37.11 5.40
N LYS A 48 -8.98 -36.05 6.22
CA LYS A 48 -9.32 -34.70 5.74
C LYS A 48 -8.36 -34.21 4.64
N ASN A 49 -7.07 -34.59 4.72
CA ASN A 49 -6.08 -34.30 3.69
C ASN A 49 -6.25 -35.18 2.44
N ASP A 50 -6.59 -36.48 2.60
CA ASP A 50 -6.85 -37.38 1.47
C ASP A 50 -8.03 -36.90 0.60
N PHE A 51 -9.06 -36.30 1.21
CA PHE A 51 -10.17 -35.70 0.46
C PHE A 51 -9.74 -34.46 -0.34
N ALA A 52 -8.78 -33.67 0.15
CA ALA A 52 -8.25 -32.50 -0.58
C ALA A 52 -7.43 -32.95 -1.79
N ASP A 53 -6.56 -33.95 -1.64
CA ASP A 53 -5.75 -34.50 -2.72
C ASP A 53 -6.59 -35.07 -3.87
N VAL A 54 -7.69 -35.75 -3.54
CA VAL A 54 -8.64 -36.25 -4.56
C VAL A 54 -9.28 -35.08 -5.30
N ARG A 55 -9.74 -34.04 -4.58
CA ARG A 55 -10.31 -32.83 -5.20
C ARG A 55 -9.29 -32.13 -6.09
N LEU A 56 -8.06 -31.97 -5.62
CA LEU A 56 -6.97 -31.36 -6.36
C LEU A 56 -6.66 -32.09 -7.67
N LYS A 57 -6.56 -33.43 -7.61
CA LYS A 57 -6.35 -34.27 -8.80
C LYS A 57 -7.49 -34.15 -9.80
N CYS A 58 -8.74 -34.13 -9.33
CA CYS A 58 -9.91 -33.94 -10.18
C CYS A 58 -9.85 -32.59 -10.92
N ILE A 59 -9.63 -31.48 -10.20
CA ILE A 59 -9.55 -30.15 -10.80
C ILE A 59 -8.36 -30.01 -11.75
N THR A 60 -7.20 -30.56 -11.38
CA THR A 60 -6.00 -30.55 -12.24
C THR A 60 -6.21 -31.34 -13.54
N SER A 61 -6.94 -32.47 -13.47
CA SER A 61 -7.31 -33.25 -14.64
C SER A 61 -8.27 -32.47 -15.54
N LEU A 62 -9.28 -31.81 -14.95
CA LEU A 62 -10.22 -30.96 -15.69
C LEU A 62 -9.49 -29.79 -16.38
N LEU A 63 -8.60 -29.08 -15.68
CA LEU A 63 -7.76 -28.03 -16.26
C LEU A 63 -7.04 -28.50 -17.52
N THR A 64 -6.46 -29.69 -17.48
CA THR A 64 -5.79 -30.30 -18.64
C THR A 64 -6.76 -30.52 -19.79
N LEU A 65 -7.98 -31.00 -19.52
CA LEU A 65 -9.01 -31.20 -20.54
C LEU A 65 -9.49 -29.88 -21.18
N TYR A 66 -9.68 -28.81 -20.40
CA TYR A 66 -10.03 -27.49 -20.94
C TYR A 66 -8.86 -26.82 -21.69
N GLY A 67 -7.62 -27.23 -21.45
CA GLY A 67 -6.47 -26.79 -22.24
C GLY A 67 -6.47 -27.34 -23.68
N HIS A 68 -7.28 -28.35 -23.99
CA HIS A 68 -7.38 -28.94 -25.32
C HIS A 68 -8.63 -28.47 -26.06
N HIS A 69 -8.46 -27.54 -27.01
CA HIS A 69 -9.54 -26.95 -27.80
C HIS A 69 -10.47 -27.99 -28.46
N ASP A 70 -9.94 -29.13 -28.92
CA ASP A 70 -10.70 -30.21 -29.55
C ASP A 70 -11.70 -30.92 -28.60
N LEU A 71 -11.51 -30.76 -27.28
CA LEU A 71 -12.34 -31.39 -26.25
C LEU A 71 -13.48 -30.50 -25.79
N ILE A 72 -13.39 -29.17 -26.00
CA ILE A 72 -14.26 -28.18 -25.37
C ILE A 72 -15.74 -28.48 -25.59
N ASN A 73 -16.17 -28.69 -26.84
CA ASN A 73 -17.57 -28.96 -27.17
C ASN A 73 -18.14 -30.20 -26.46
N LYS A 74 -17.29 -31.16 -26.06
CA LYS A 74 -17.71 -32.38 -25.35
C LYS A 74 -17.81 -32.18 -23.84
N LEU A 75 -17.25 -31.09 -23.32
CA LEU A 75 -17.29 -30.74 -21.90
C LEU A 75 -18.52 -29.92 -21.53
N GLU A 76 -19.29 -29.38 -22.49
CA GLU A 76 -20.40 -28.47 -22.21
C GLU A 76 -21.46 -29.06 -21.27
N LEU A 77 -21.94 -30.28 -21.56
CA LEU A 77 -22.92 -30.99 -20.72
C LEU A 77 -22.39 -31.28 -19.31
N PHE A 78 -21.11 -31.66 -19.22
CA PHE A 78 -20.44 -31.88 -17.95
C PHE A 78 -20.37 -30.57 -17.15
N THR A 79 -19.93 -29.49 -17.79
CA THR A 79 -19.76 -28.18 -17.16
C THR A 79 -21.09 -27.68 -16.62
N ASN A 80 -22.16 -27.73 -17.43
CA ASN A 80 -23.50 -27.36 -17.01
C ASN A 80 -23.98 -28.15 -15.79
N LYS A 81 -23.74 -29.46 -15.77
CA LYS A 81 -24.18 -30.33 -14.68
C LYS A 81 -23.42 -30.09 -13.37
N PHE A 82 -22.13 -29.77 -13.44
CA PHE A 82 -21.26 -29.66 -12.26
C PHE A 82 -20.88 -28.22 -11.91
N LYS A 83 -21.42 -27.21 -12.60
CA LYS A 83 -21.12 -25.78 -12.44
C LYS A 83 -21.10 -25.36 -10.97
N ASP A 84 -22.21 -25.56 -10.26
CA ASP A 84 -22.37 -25.11 -8.88
C ASP A 84 -21.32 -25.74 -7.95
N ARG A 85 -20.94 -26.99 -8.21
CA ARG A 85 -19.89 -27.65 -7.44
C ARG A 85 -18.53 -27.03 -7.72
N LEU A 86 -18.21 -26.75 -8.99
CA LEU A 86 -16.95 -26.12 -9.37
C LEU A 86 -16.82 -24.70 -8.79
N VAL A 87 -17.91 -23.92 -8.82
CA VAL A 87 -17.97 -22.59 -8.19
C VAL A 87 -17.75 -22.71 -6.68
N SER A 88 -18.37 -23.69 -5.99
CA SER A 88 -18.15 -23.88 -4.56
C SER A 88 -16.71 -24.23 -4.18
N MET A 89 -15.94 -24.85 -5.09
CA MET A 89 -14.55 -25.25 -4.87
C MET A 89 -13.57 -24.08 -4.98
N VAL A 90 -14.01 -22.93 -5.46
CA VAL A 90 -13.24 -21.68 -5.42
C VAL A 90 -13.01 -21.22 -3.96
N MET A 91 -13.94 -21.54 -3.06
CA MET A 91 -13.85 -21.29 -1.62
C MET A 91 -13.48 -22.56 -0.84
N ASP A 92 -12.67 -23.45 -1.44
CA ASP A 92 -12.28 -24.68 -0.77
C ASP A 92 -11.40 -24.40 0.47
N SER A 93 -11.56 -25.22 1.51
CA SER A 93 -10.72 -25.17 2.71
C SER A 93 -9.24 -25.43 2.42
N ASP A 94 -8.95 -26.18 1.36
CA ASP A 94 -7.60 -26.37 0.86
C ASP A 94 -7.26 -25.29 -0.17
N THR A 95 -6.21 -24.53 0.11
CA THR A 95 -5.81 -23.39 -0.73
C THR A 95 -5.39 -23.81 -2.13
N GLU A 96 -4.70 -24.95 -2.29
CA GLU A 96 -4.25 -25.37 -3.61
C GLU A 96 -5.44 -25.79 -4.49
N VAL A 97 -6.41 -26.48 -3.89
CA VAL A 97 -7.70 -26.78 -4.54
C VAL A 97 -8.41 -25.49 -4.93
N ALA A 98 -8.49 -24.50 -4.05
CA ALA A 98 -9.11 -23.20 -4.33
C ALA A 98 -8.43 -22.48 -5.52
N ILE A 99 -7.09 -22.42 -5.52
CA ILE A 99 -6.30 -21.79 -6.59
C ILE A 99 -6.57 -22.47 -7.93
N LYS A 100 -6.50 -23.81 -7.97
CA LYS A 100 -6.75 -24.57 -9.20
C LYS A 100 -8.21 -24.43 -9.66
N SER A 101 -9.15 -24.31 -8.73
CA SER A 101 -10.57 -24.09 -9.05
C SER A 101 -10.77 -22.71 -9.69
N CYS A 102 -10.16 -21.64 -9.16
CA CYS A 102 -10.17 -20.32 -9.79
C CYS A 102 -9.60 -20.36 -11.21
N GLN A 103 -8.44 -21.00 -11.40
CA GLN A 103 -7.84 -21.18 -12.73
C GLN A 103 -8.83 -21.90 -13.67
N LEU A 104 -9.44 -22.98 -13.21
CA LEU A 104 -10.41 -23.75 -13.99
C LEU A 104 -11.61 -22.88 -14.40
N MET A 105 -12.08 -22.00 -13.53
CA MET A 105 -13.17 -21.07 -13.86
C MET A 105 -12.80 -20.10 -14.97
N THR A 106 -11.55 -19.64 -15.04
CA THR A 106 -11.04 -18.83 -16.15
C THR A 106 -11.10 -19.61 -17.47
N PHE A 107 -10.66 -20.87 -17.47
CA PHE A 107 -10.73 -21.73 -18.66
C PHE A 107 -12.18 -22.03 -19.08
N ILE A 108 -13.06 -22.31 -18.13
CA ILE A 108 -14.49 -22.54 -18.39
C ILE A 108 -15.14 -21.30 -19.00
N TYR A 109 -14.83 -20.12 -18.48
CA TYR A 109 -15.35 -18.87 -19.02
C TYR A 109 -14.86 -18.60 -20.44
N ARG A 110 -13.57 -18.81 -20.72
CA ARG A 110 -13.02 -18.70 -22.09
C ARG A 110 -13.70 -19.67 -23.06
N ALA A 111 -14.00 -20.89 -22.60
CA ALA A 111 -14.67 -21.91 -23.40
C ALA A 111 -16.17 -21.65 -23.60
N PHE A 112 -16.85 -21.17 -22.56
CA PHE A 112 -18.29 -20.95 -22.52
C PHE A 112 -18.64 -19.59 -21.87
N PRO A 113 -18.45 -18.47 -22.59
CA PRO A 113 -18.62 -17.12 -22.04
C PRO A 113 -19.97 -16.83 -21.38
N ASN A 114 -21.04 -17.44 -21.90
CA ASN A 114 -22.42 -17.20 -21.48
C ASN A 114 -22.89 -18.18 -20.39
N LEU A 115 -22.03 -19.09 -19.93
CA LEU A 115 -22.41 -20.14 -18.96
C LEU A 115 -22.46 -19.63 -17.52
N LEU A 116 -21.55 -18.74 -17.16
CA LEU A 116 -21.41 -18.23 -15.79
C LEU A 116 -22.24 -16.97 -15.59
N GLU A 117 -23.24 -17.06 -14.73
CA GLU A 117 -24.06 -15.93 -14.29
C GLU A 117 -23.29 -15.05 -13.30
N LEU A 118 -23.84 -13.86 -12.98
CA LEU A 118 -23.20 -12.95 -12.02
C LEU A 118 -22.96 -13.62 -10.65
N LYS A 119 -23.95 -14.35 -10.13
CA LYS A 119 -23.86 -15.08 -8.86
C LYS A 119 -22.71 -16.10 -8.83
N ASP A 120 -22.38 -16.67 -10.00
CA ASP A 120 -21.30 -17.66 -10.13
C ASP A 120 -19.92 -16.98 -10.07
N CYS A 121 -19.87 -15.67 -10.33
CA CYS A 121 -18.65 -14.88 -10.45
C CYS A 121 -18.31 -14.08 -9.20
N VAL A 122 -19.31 -13.71 -8.39
CA VAL A 122 -19.14 -12.97 -7.14
C VAL A 122 -18.04 -13.59 -6.25
N PRO A 123 -17.97 -14.92 -6.01
CA PRO A 123 -16.91 -15.48 -5.18
C PRO A 123 -15.49 -15.17 -5.69
N MET A 124 -15.29 -15.17 -7.02
CA MET A 124 -13.99 -14.85 -7.61
C MET A 124 -13.69 -13.35 -7.48
N TYR A 125 -14.69 -12.49 -7.65
CA TYR A 125 -14.53 -11.04 -7.47
C TYR A 125 -14.16 -10.67 -6.02
N GLU A 126 -14.74 -11.36 -5.03
CA GLU A 126 -14.40 -11.18 -3.61
C GLU A 126 -13.00 -11.71 -3.28
N ILE A 127 -12.61 -12.85 -3.84
CA ILE A 127 -11.29 -13.48 -3.61
C ILE A 127 -10.12 -12.62 -4.09
N VAL A 128 -10.34 -11.72 -5.05
CA VAL A 128 -9.34 -10.73 -5.47
C VAL A 128 -8.82 -9.90 -4.28
N TYR A 129 -9.56 -9.83 -3.17
CA TYR A 129 -9.18 -9.14 -1.93
C TYR A 129 -8.67 -10.07 -0.81
N CYS A 130 -8.45 -11.35 -1.06
CA CYS A 130 -7.95 -12.25 -0.01
C CYS A 130 -6.46 -12.02 0.31
N THR A 131 -6.01 -12.43 1.50
CA THR A 131 -4.61 -12.32 1.94
C THR A 131 -3.71 -13.35 1.25
N ASN A 132 -4.26 -14.47 0.77
CA ASN A 132 -3.48 -15.44 0.02
C ASN A 132 -3.21 -14.92 -1.41
N ARG A 133 -2.03 -14.36 -1.62
CA ARG A 133 -1.66 -13.75 -2.91
C ARG A 133 -1.79 -14.69 -4.10
N ALA A 134 -1.44 -15.98 -3.97
CA ALA A 134 -1.53 -16.91 -5.10
C ALA A 134 -2.98 -17.16 -5.55
N LEU A 135 -3.89 -17.23 -4.57
CA LEU A 135 -5.33 -17.33 -4.83
C LEU A 135 -5.89 -16.03 -5.39
N ALA A 136 -5.50 -14.88 -4.82
CA ALA A 136 -5.89 -13.56 -5.33
C ALA A 136 -5.46 -13.34 -6.79
N LEU A 137 -4.24 -13.75 -7.16
CA LEU A 137 -3.75 -13.66 -8.55
C LEU A 137 -4.54 -14.57 -9.50
N ALA A 138 -4.91 -15.78 -9.06
CA ALA A 138 -5.74 -16.68 -9.86
C ALA A 138 -7.14 -16.10 -10.10
N ALA A 139 -7.73 -15.47 -9.09
CA ALA A 139 -9.00 -14.75 -9.21
C ALA A 139 -8.85 -13.46 -10.04
N GLY A 140 -7.72 -12.76 -9.94
CA GLY A 140 -7.37 -11.62 -10.78
C GLY A 140 -7.33 -11.99 -12.26
N GLU A 141 -6.79 -13.15 -12.62
CA GLU A 141 -6.80 -13.64 -14.00
C GLU A 141 -8.23 -13.88 -14.51
N PHE A 142 -9.11 -14.42 -13.66
CA PHE A 142 -10.53 -14.56 -14.00
C PHE A 142 -11.19 -13.20 -14.24
N LEU A 143 -11.03 -12.27 -13.30
CA LEU A 143 -11.55 -10.91 -13.38
C LEU A 143 -11.06 -10.21 -14.66
N ASN A 144 -9.76 -10.28 -14.95
CA ASN A 144 -9.17 -9.70 -16.14
C ASN A 144 -9.73 -10.28 -17.43
N THR A 145 -9.90 -11.60 -17.47
CA THR A 145 -10.47 -12.29 -18.64
C THR A 145 -11.93 -11.89 -18.87
N LYS A 146 -12.72 -11.78 -17.79
CA LYS A 146 -14.16 -11.53 -17.86
C LYS A 146 -14.51 -10.07 -18.10
N VAL A 147 -13.88 -9.16 -17.37
CA VAL A 147 -14.25 -7.74 -17.38
C VAL A 147 -13.41 -6.96 -18.39
N PHE A 148 -12.09 -7.17 -18.40
CA PHE A 148 -11.19 -6.30 -19.16
C PHE A 148 -10.76 -6.86 -20.53
N THR A 149 -10.82 -8.18 -20.75
CA THR A 149 -10.39 -8.79 -22.03
C THR A 149 -11.54 -9.01 -23.02
N GLN A 150 -12.77 -9.26 -22.56
CA GLN A 150 -13.90 -9.44 -23.48
C GLN A 150 -14.24 -8.20 -24.33
N ALA A 151 -13.93 -7.00 -23.83
CA ALA A 151 -14.03 -5.77 -24.62
C ALA A 151 -13.12 -5.78 -25.86
N ASN A 152 -12.00 -6.52 -25.81
CA ASN A 152 -10.96 -6.53 -26.83
C ASN A 152 -10.71 -7.96 -27.36
N SER A 153 -11.58 -8.43 -28.26
CA SER A 153 -11.50 -9.75 -28.93
C SER A 153 -10.25 -9.97 -29.83
N GLN A 154 -9.25 -9.09 -29.78
CA GLN A 154 -7.96 -9.16 -30.50
C GLN A 154 -6.75 -8.85 -29.61
N TYR A 155 -6.82 -9.15 -28.30
CA TYR A 155 -5.73 -8.84 -27.38
C TYR A 155 -4.57 -9.84 -27.49
N ASP A 156 -3.46 -9.42 -28.12
CA ASP A 156 -2.14 -10.05 -27.96
C ASP A 156 -1.37 -9.31 -26.85
N PRO A 157 -1.18 -9.93 -25.65
CA PRO A 157 -0.50 -9.30 -24.52
C PRO A 157 0.97 -8.94 -24.78
N GLN A 158 1.58 -9.44 -25.85
CA GLN A 158 2.99 -9.18 -26.17
C GLN A 158 3.21 -8.01 -27.13
N VAL A 159 2.17 -7.48 -27.79
CA VAL A 159 2.34 -6.56 -28.94
C VAL A 159 1.41 -5.34 -28.94
N ALA A 160 0.32 -5.32 -28.17
CA ALA A 160 -0.64 -4.21 -28.23
C ALA A 160 -0.32 -3.08 -27.23
N HIS A 161 0.11 -1.92 -27.74
CA HIS A 161 -0.09 -0.66 -27.02
C HIS A 161 -1.60 -0.40 -26.95
N LEU A 162 -2.18 -0.37 -25.75
CA LEU A 162 -3.55 0.11 -25.55
C LEU A 162 -3.63 1.53 -26.14
N ASN A 163 -4.63 1.80 -26.98
CA ASN A 163 -4.90 3.20 -27.32
C ASN A 163 -5.48 3.91 -26.10
N VAL A 164 -5.31 5.24 -26.04
CA VAL A 164 -5.67 6.05 -24.86
C VAL A 164 -7.16 5.92 -24.49
N GLN A 165 -8.04 5.80 -25.48
CA GLN A 165 -9.49 5.70 -25.25
C GLN A 165 -9.89 4.35 -24.64
N GLU A 166 -9.30 3.26 -25.13
CA GLU A 166 -9.49 1.91 -24.56
C GLU A 166 -8.98 1.86 -23.12
N SER A 167 -7.77 2.38 -22.87
CA SER A 167 -7.20 2.43 -21.53
C SER A 167 -8.09 3.21 -20.57
N ARG A 168 -8.59 4.38 -21.00
CA ARG A 168 -9.54 5.20 -20.24
C ARG A 168 -10.82 4.43 -19.89
N GLN A 169 -11.43 3.74 -20.85
CA GLN A 169 -12.63 2.95 -20.58
C GLN A 169 -12.36 1.82 -19.57
N LEU A 170 -11.26 1.09 -19.73
CA LEU A 170 -10.92 0.01 -18.80
C LEU A 170 -10.60 0.53 -17.39
N LEU A 171 -10.00 1.71 -17.28
CA LEU A 171 -9.80 2.38 -15.99
C LEU A 171 -11.14 2.79 -15.35
N PHE A 172 -12.11 3.28 -16.13
CA PHE A 172 -13.46 3.53 -15.62
C PHE A 172 -14.15 2.23 -15.16
N ASP A 173 -14.02 1.14 -15.91
CA ASP A 173 -14.58 -0.15 -15.55
C ASP A 173 -13.94 -0.69 -14.25
N LEU A 174 -12.63 -0.47 -14.06
CA LEU A 174 -11.91 -0.83 -12.84
C LEU A 174 -12.38 -0.02 -11.63
N VAL A 175 -12.52 1.30 -11.78
CA VAL A 175 -13.03 2.17 -10.71
C VAL A 175 -14.46 1.78 -10.35
N THR A 176 -15.30 1.53 -11.35
CA THR A 176 -16.69 1.08 -11.14
C THR A 176 -16.72 -0.26 -10.40
N PHE A 177 -15.89 -1.22 -10.81
CA PHE A 177 -15.75 -2.50 -10.12
C PHE A 177 -15.30 -2.34 -8.65
N PHE A 178 -14.36 -1.43 -8.39
CA PHE A 178 -13.88 -1.15 -7.04
C PHE A 178 -14.97 -0.55 -6.15
N ILE A 179 -15.75 0.39 -6.67
CA ILE A 179 -16.86 1.05 -5.96
C ILE A 179 -18.01 0.06 -5.71
N GLU A 180 -18.52 -0.58 -6.77
CA GLU A 180 -19.71 -1.45 -6.67
C GLU A 180 -19.43 -2.75 -5.90
N GLY A 181 -18.18 -3.19 -5.85
CA GLY A 181 -17.80 -4.39 -5.13
C GLY A 181 -17.95 -4.26 -3.61
N GLU A 182 -17.76 -3.07 -3.04
CA GLU A 182 -17.80 -2.77 -1.59
C GLU A 182 -17.07 -3.78 -0.68
N VAL A 183 -16.06 -4.48 -1.21
CA VAL A 183 -15.33 -5.53 -0.47
C VAL A 183 -14.22 -4.94 0.41
N HIS A 184 -13.59 -3.84 -0.03
CA HIS A 184 -12.43 -3.26 0.65
C HIS A 184 -12.38 -1.74 0.50
N ASN A 185 -11.89 -1.05 1.53
CA ASN A 185 -11.77 0.42 1.56
C ASN A 185 -10.52 0.98 0.84
N HIS A 186 -9.66 0.12 0.28
CA HIS A 186 -8.41 0.54 -0.36
C HIS A 186 -8.10 -0.35 -1.57
N ALA A 187 -7.40 0.20 -2.57
CA ALA A 187 -7.20 -0.50 -3.84
C ALA A 187 -6.00 -1.47 -3.84
N ALA A 188 -5.15 -1.47 -2.81
CA ALA A 188 -3.86 -2.18 -2.82
C ALA A 188 -3.96 -3.67 -3.20
N PHE A 189 -4.98 -4.38 -2.72
CA PHE A 189 -5.19 -5.80 -3.03
C PHE A 189 -5.74 -6.04 -4.43
N LEU A 190 -6.62 -5.16 -4.92
CA LEU A 190 -7.13 -5.22 -6.28
C LEU A 190 -6.00 -4.97 -7.28
N VAL A 191 -5.20 -3.93 -7.04
CA VAL A 191 -4.03 -3.59 -7.86
C VAL A 191 -3.03 -4.74 -7.89
N ASP A 192 -2.63 -5.30 -6.74
CA ASP A 192 -1.67 -6.42 -6.69
C ASP A 192 -2.15 -7.67 -7.44
N ALA A 193 -3.46 -7.92 -7.47
CA ALA A 193 -4.02 -9.07 -8.19
C ALA A 193 -3.98 -8.90 -9.72
N LEU A 194 -3.86 -7.67 -10.23
CA LEU A 194 -4.03 -7.33 -11.64
C LEU A 194 -2.79 -6.70 -12.28
N ILE A 195 -1.87 -6.09 -11.51
CA ILE A 195 -0.79 -5.23 -12.03
C ILE A 195 0.17 -5.91 -13.01
N ASP A 196 0.36 -7.22 -12.87
CA ASP A 196 1.24 -8.01 -13.74
C ASP A 196 0.54 -8.51 -15.02
N ILE A 197 -0.79 -8.54 -15.04
CA ILE A 197 -1.60 -9.12 -16.12
C ILE A 197 -2.45 -8.10 -16.88
N ASN A 198 -2.53 -6.86 -16.40
CA ASN A 198 -3.30 -5.80 -17.03
C ASN A 198 -2.46 -4.51 -17.16
N PRO A 199 -1.95 -4.18 -18.36
CA PRO A 199 -1.11 -3.01 -18.60
C PRO A 199 -1.76 -1.67 -18.28
N MET A 200 -3.09 -1.56 -18.25
CA MET A 200 -3.77 -0.29 -17.95
C MET A 200 -3.39 0.25 -16.57
N LEU A 201 -3.05 -0.62 -15.62
CA LEU A 201 -2.62 -0.24 -14.27
C LEU A 201 -1.27 0.49 -14.24
N LYS A 202 -0.53 0.43 -15.35
CA LYS A 202 0.73 1.17 -15.55
C LYS A 202 0.60 2.28 -16.60
N ASP A 203 -0.61 2.52 -17.12
CA ASP A 203 -0.89 3.65 -18.00
C ASP A 203 -1.16 4.92 -17.19
N TRP A 204 -0.13 5.33 -16.44
CA TRP A 204 -0.17 6.53 -15.62
C TRP A 204 -0.44 7.81 -16.40
N PRO A 205 0.06 8.01 -17.64
CA PRO A 205 -0.30 9.19 -18.43
C PRO A 205 -1.81 9.33 -18.60
N THR A 206 -2.52 8.24 -18.90
CA THR A 206 -3.98 8.26 -19.04
C THR A 206 -4.66 8.56 -17.70
N MET A 207 -4.21 7.96 -16.59
CA MET A 207 -4.76 8.27 -15.25
C MET A 207 -4.58 9.75 -14.89
N VAL A 208 -3.39 10.31 -15.13
CA VAL A 208 -3.10 11.74 -14.88
C VAL A 208 -3.97 12.63 -15.76
N ASP A 209 -4.13 12.28 -17.03
CA ASP A 209 -4.97 13.04 -17.97
C ASP A 209 -6.44 13.06 -17.55
N MET A 210 -7.00 11.91 -17.15
CA MET A 210 -8.36 11.82 -16.59
C MET A 210 -8.51 12.73 -15.37
N LEU A 211 -7.58 12.64 -14.41
CA LEU A 211 -7.59 13.45 -13.18
C LEU A 211 -7.36 14.95 -13.40
N LEU A 212 -6.84 15.38 -14.55
CA LEU A 212 -6.60 16.80 -14.85
C LEU A 212 -7.65 17.39 -15.80
N ASN A 213 -8.23 16.60 -16.69
CA ASN A 213 -9.03 17.09 -17.80
C ASN A 213 -10.48 16.59 -17.82
N ASP A 214 -10.84 15.54 -17.07
CA ASP A 214 -12.24 15.10 -17.02
C ASP A 214 -13.03 15.95 -16.00
N ASP A 215 -14.25 16.34 -16.40
CA ASP A 215 -15.18 17.16 -15.61
C ASP A 215 -15.95 16.33 -14.56
N SER A 216 -15.81 15.00 -14.58
CA SER A 216 -16.52 14.12 -13.64
C SER A 216 -15.66 13.82 -12.42
N ASP A 217 -15.73 14.70 -11.42
CA ASP A 217 -15.03 14.53 -10.12
C ASP A 217 -15.51 13.29 -9.32
N ARG A 218 -16.50 12.54 -9.84
CA ARG A 218 -17.18 11.42 -9.16
C ARG A 218 -16.23 10.28 -8.78
N TYR A 219 -15.17 10.09 -9.55
CA TYR A 219 -14.28 8.91 -9.47
C TYR A 219 -12.84 9.26 -9.10
N ASP A 220 -12.56 10.54 -8.81
CA ASP A 220 -11.20 11.01 -8.58
C ASP A 220 -10.54 10.33 -7.38
N THR A 221 -11.30 10.13 -6.29
CA THR A 221 -10.77 9.55 -5.05
C THR A 221 -10.27 8.13 -5.29
N GLU A 222 -11.10 7.30 -5.93
CA GLU A 222 -10.81 5.91 -6.23
C GLU A 222 -9.73 5.78 -7.30
N LEU A 223 -9.74 6.64 -8.31
CA LEU A 223 -8.70 6.66 -9.34
C LEU A 223 -7.34 7.08 -8.77
N ILE A 224 -7.30 8.07 -7.87
CA ILE A 224 -6.08 8.46 -7.15
C ILE A 224 -5.57 7.30 -6.29
N GLU A 225 -6.45 6.61 -5.58
CA GLU A 225 -6.10 5.46 -4.74
C GLU A 225 -5.50 4.31 -5.58
N ILE A 226 -6.15 3.94 -6.69
CA ILE A 226 -5.66 2.93 -7.64
C ILE A 226 -4.30 3.35 -8.22
N MET A 227 -4.18 4.59 -8.68
CA MET A 227 -2.96 5.13 -9.27
C MET A 227 -1.80 5.10 -8.26
N CYS A 228 -2.00 5.57 -7.03
CA CYS A 228 -0.97 5.60 -5.99
C CYS A 228 -0.54 4.18 -5.60
N CYS A 229 -1.48 3.25 -5.47
CA CYS A 229 -1.18 1.84 -5.22
C CYS A 229 -0.33 1.22 -6.34
N ALA A 230 -0.72 1.46 -7.60
CA ALA A 230 -0.02 0.91 -8.76
C ALA A 230 1.39 1.50 -8.91
N VAL A 231 1.55 2.81 -8.71
CA VAL A 231 2.86 3.49 -8.71
C VAL A 231 3.75 2.93 -7.60
N LYS A 232 3.24 2.83 -6.36
CA LYS A 232 4.01 2.29 -5.22
C LYS A 232 4.46 0.87 -5.49
N GLN A 233 3.57 0.00 -5.94
CA GLN A 233 3.90 -1.41 -6.19
C GLN A 233 4.89 -1.55 -7.36
N ALA A 234 4.74 -0.79 -8.44
CA ALA A 234 5.68 -0.78 -9.56
C ALA A 234 7.07 -0.23 -9.17
N ALA A 235 7.11 0.82 -8.34
CA ALA A 235 8.37 1.45 -7.90
C ALA A 235 9.17 0.62 -6.88
N THR A 236 8.48 -0.17 -6.05
CA THR A 236 9.08 -0.90 -4.92
C THR A 236 9.22 -2.39 -5.21
N GLY A 237 8.34 -2.97 -6.02
CA GLY A 237 8.18 -4.42 -6.16
C GLY A 237 7.66 -5.10 -4.89
N GLU A 238 7.26 -4.33 -3.87
CA GLU A 238 6.76 -4.85 -2.61
C GLU A 238 5.29 -5.21 -2.73
N ASN A 239 4.93 -6.39 -2.23
CA ASN A 239 3.53 -6.78 -2.13
C ASN A 239 2.83 -5.96 -1.03
N PRO A 240 1.51 -5.74 -1.14
CA PRO A 240 0.72 -5.14 -0.07
C PRO A 240 0.89 -5.86 1.28
N ILE A 241 0.69 -5.13 2.37
CA ILE A 241 0.72 -5.67 3.74
C ILE A 241 -0.28 -6.84 3.83
N GLY A 242 0.15 -7.97 4.37
CA GLY A 242 -0.68 -9.19 4.45
C GLY A 242 -0.59 -10.12 3.24
N ARG A 243 0.02 -9.68 2.13
CA ARG A 243 0.37 -10.52 0.96
C ARG A 243 1.87 -10.78 0.79
N THR A 244 2.65 -10.36 1.79
CA THR A 244 4.09 -10.56 1.86
C THR A 244 4.36 -12.04 2.11
N ASN A 245 5.21 -12.65 1.28
CA ASN A 245 5.52 -14.07 1.39
C ASN A 245 6.75 -14.22 2.30
N PRO A 246 6.64 -14.72 3.56
CA PRO A 246 7.76 -14.72 4.51
C PRO A 246 8.94 -15.60 4.06
N LYS A 247 8.75 -16.47 3.06
CA LYS A 247 9.78 -17.35 2.49
C LYS A 247 10.58 -16.71 1.35
N ARG A 248 10.14 -15.59 0.76
CA ARG A 248 10.98 -14.78 -0.12
C ARG A 248 11.59 -13.66 0.71
N GLY A 249 12.77 -13.95 1.26
CA GLY A 249 13.63 -12.89 1.80
C GLY A 249 13.96 -11.84 0.73
N PRO A 250 14.56 -10.70 1.13
CA PRO A 250 14.94 -9.63 0.23
C PRO A 250 16.17 -10.06 -0.58
N VAL A 251 15.97 -10.89 -1.59
CA VAL A 251 16.97 -11.11 -2.63
C VAL A 251 16.25 -10.91 -3.95
N ALA A 252 15.93 -9.65 -4.23
CA ALA A 252 15.67 -9.21 -5.59
C ALA A 252 16.89 -9.63 -6.42
N SER A 253 16.69 -10.46 -7.44
CA SER A 253 17.78 -10.80 -8.36
C SER A 253 18.30 -9.52 -9.02
N THR A 254 19.54 -9.50 -9.53
CA THR A 254 20.06 -8.35 -10.28
C THR A 254 19.16 -7.94 -11.46
N LYS A 255 18.40 -8.89 -12.01
CA LYS A 255 17.40 -8.66 -13.07
C LYS A 255 16.19 -7.87 -12.53
N ASP A 256 15.71 -8.21 -11.33
CA ASP A 256 14.60 -7.52 -10.68
C ASP A 256 15.01 -6.10 -10.27
N ALA A 257 16.25 -5.90 -9.82
CA ALA A 257 16.77 -4.57 -9.47
C ALA A 257 16.82 -3.63 -10.68
N ARG A 258 17.27 -4.11 -11.86
CA ARG A 258 17.27 -3.31 -13.10
C ARG A 258 15.86 -2.95 -13.55
N TYR A 259 14.95 -3.91 -13.48
CA TYR A 259 13.54 -3.68 -13.80
C TYR A 259 12.94 -2.57 -12.92
N LEU A 260 13.19 -2.58 -11.61
CA LEU A 260 12.70 -1.53 -10.71
C LEU A 260 13.29 -0.15 -11.02
N VAL A 261 14.55 -0.09 -11.46
CA VAL A 261 15.17 1.17 -11.90
C VAL A 261 14.49 1.69 -13.18
N GLU A 262 14.21 0.82 -14.15
CA GLU A 262 13.48 1.20 -15.37
C GLU A 262 12.05 1.65 -15.05
N GLU A 263 11.35 0.98 -14.14
CA GLU A 263 10.03 1.39 -13.67
C GLU A 263 10.05 2.77 -13.02
N ARG A 264 10.99 3.02 -12.12
CA ARG A 264 11.13 4.34 -11.48
C ARG A 264 11.46 5.44 -12.48
N ALA A 265 12.22 5.13 -13.54
CA ALA A 265 12.47 6.09 -14.63
C ALA A 265 11.16 6.44 -15.35
N ARG A 266 10.35 5.44 -15.73
CA ARG A 266 9.02 5.66 -16.35
C ARG A 266 8.08 6.46 -15.45
N ILE A 267 8.02 6.13 -14.15
CA ILE A 267 7.24 6.88 -13.16
C ILE A 267 7.70 8.33 -13.13
N SER A 268 9.02 8.57 -13.09
CA SER A 268 9.60 9.91 -13.02
C SER A 268 9.29 10.73 -14.28
N GLU A 269 9.33 10.14 -15.47
CA GLU A 269 8.99 10.84 -16.72
C GLU A 269 7.56 11.37 -16.72
N VAL A 270 6.61 10.60 -16.18
CA VAL A 270 5.19 10.96 -16.13
C VAL A 270 4.89 11.89 -14.95
N PHE A 271 5.42 11.58 -13.78
CA PHE A 271 5.06 12.24 -12.52
C PHE A 271 6.06 13.28 -12.04
N ILE A 272 7.15 13.61 -12.73
CA ILE A 272 7.82 14.88 -12.42
C ILE A 272 6.93 16.09 -12.79
N PRO A 273 6.30 16.16 -13.99
CA PRO A 273 5.49 17.31 -14.38
C PRO A 273 4.05 17.33 -13.83
N ALA A 274 3.52 16.21 -13.33
CA ALA A 274 2.09 16.06 -13.00
C ALA A 274 1.69 16.43 -11.54
N PRO A 275 2.39 16.01 -10.48
CA PRO A 275 2.01 16.22 -9.09
C PRO A 275 1.78 17.68 -8.71
N PRO A 276 2.58 18.67 -9.14
CA PRO A 276 2.27 20.06 -8.81
C PRO A 276 0.86 20.47 -9.25
N LYS A 277 0.41 19.98 -10.41
CA LYS A 277 -0.92 20.26 -10.97
C LYS A 277 -2.03 19.49 -10.24
N LEU A 278 -1.81 18.19 -9.99
CA LEU A 278 -2.77 17.34 -9.28
C LEU A 278 -2.96 17.83 -7.84
N LEU A 279 -1.86 18.10 -7.12
CA LEU A 279 -1.89 18.63 -5.76
C LEU A 279 -2.57 20.00 -5.71
N ALA A 280 -2.37 20.86 -6.72
CA ALA A 280 -3.07 22.14 -6.79
C ALA A 280 -4.58 21.97 -7.03
N ARG A 281 -5.02 21.04 -7.90
CA ARG A 281 -6.45 20.75 -8.15
C ARG A 281 -7.13 20.22 -6.88
N PHE A 282 -6.48 19.31 -6.16
CA PHE A 282 -7.07 18.60 -5.02
C PHE A 282 -6.67 19.16 -3.66
N ILE A 283 -6.08 20.35 -3.57
CA ILE A 283 -5.50 20.91 -2.34
C ILE A 283 -6.48 20.99 -1.16
N ALA A 284 -7.78 21.13 -1.43
CA ALA A 284 -8.82 21.21 -0.40
C ALA A 284 -9.20 19.83 0.19
N ASP A 285 -8.80 18.72 -0.43
CA ASP A 285 -9.17 17.37 -0.03
C ASP A 285 -7.99 16.65 0.65
N GLN A 286 -8.09 16.51 1.98
CA GLN A 286 -7.04 15.93 2.81
C GLN A 286 -6.67 14.49 2.39
N ALA A 287 -7.66 13.66 2.05
CA ALA A 287 -7.42 12.26 1.70
C ALA A 287 -6.69 12.14 0.36
N LYS A 288 -7.12 12.91 -0.64
CA LYS A 288 -6.45 12.97 -1.95
C LYS A 288 -5.02 13.50 -1.84
N ILE A 289 -4.78 14.52 -1.02
CA ILE A 289 -3.43 15.06 -0.79
C ILE A 289 -2.53 14.08 -0.05
N SER A 290 -3.03 13.35 0.93
CA SER A 290 -2.27 12.28 1.60
C SER A 290 -1.76 11.25 0.58
N ASN A 291 -2.63 10.79 -0.31
CA ASN A 291 -2.28 9.84 -1.36
C ASN A 291 -1.29 10.43 -2.39
N LEU A 292 -1.56 11.60 -2.95
CA LEU A 292 -0.73 12.22 -3.99
C LEU A 292 0.68 12.59 -3.48
N THR A 293 0.81 12.99 -2.21
CA THR A 293 2.11 13.28 -1.59
C THR A 293 2.95 12.02 -1.32
N SER A 294 2.39 10.81 -1.48
CA SER A 294 3.14 9.56 -1.36
C SER A 294 3.98 9.22 -2.60
N ILE A 295 3.70 9.83 -3.76
CA ILE A 295 4.33 9.50 -5.04
C ILE A 295 5.77 10.05 -5.20
N PRO A 296 6.10 11.31 -4.84
CA PRO A 296 7.37 11.93 -5.25
C PRO A 296 8.63 11.27 -4.68
N VAL A 297 8.52 10.47 -3.61
CA VAL A 297 9.63 9.69 -3.06
C VAL A 297 10.12 8.57 -3.99
N PHE A 298 9.37 8.25 -5.06
CA PHE A 298 9.76 7.25 -6.04
C PHE A 298 10.53 7.81 -7.23
N PHE A 299 10.71 9.13 -7.30
CA PHE A 299 11.36 9.77 -8.44
C PHE A 299 12.87 9.55 -8.45
N GLN A 300 13.44 9.48 -9.66
CA GLN A 300 14.88 9.48 -9.87
C GLN A 300 15.39 10.92 -9.92
N MET A 301 16.12 11.31 -8.86
CA MET A 301 16.58 12.68 -8.70
C MET A 301 17.56 13.11 -9.79
N GLU A 302 18.25 12.15 -10.42
CA GLU A 302 19.15 12.35 -11.55
C GLU A 302 18.44 12.90 -12.80
N MET A 303 17.11 12.83 -12.85
CA MET A 303 16.32 13.35 -13.97
C MET A 303 16.05 14.86 -13.88
N TYR A 304 16.10 15.45 -12.68
CA TYR A 304 15.85 16.88 -12.47
C TYR A 304 16.88 17.83 -13.10
N PRO A 305 18.19 17.53 -13.11
CA PRO A 305 19.20 18.36 -13.79
C PRO A 305 18.96 18.52 -15.31
N ASN A 306 18.05 17.76 -15.92
CA ASN A 306 17.59 18.01 -17.27
C ASN A 306 16.79 19.32 -17.32
N ALA A 307 17.19 20.27 -18.17
CA ALA A 307 16.59 21.59 -18.28
C ALA A 307 15.06 21.58 -18.46
N ARG A 308 14.49 20.55 -19.08
CA ARG A 308 13.03 20.41 -19.23
C ARG A 308 12.33 20.07 -17.91
N LEU A 309 12.94 19.20 -17.10
CA LEU A 309 12.34 18.69 -15.86
C LEU A 309 12.68 19.53 -14.63
N GLY A 310 13.80 20.26 -14.66
CA GLY A 310 14.25 21.12 -13.57
C GLY A 310 13.27 22.25 -13.22
N LEU A 311 12.44 22.72 -14.16
CA LEU A 311 11.41 23.73 -13.90
C LEU A 311 10.31 23.20 -12.97
N HIS A 312 9.96 21.91 -13.08
CA HIS A 312 8.94 21.29 -12.24
C HIS A 312 9.40 21.08 -10.80
N LEU A 313 10.72 21.13 -10.54
CA LEU A 313 11.24 21.08 -9.19
C LEU A 313 10.83 22.32 -8.38
N GLU A 314 10.89 23.50 -8.99
CA GLU A 314 10.47 24.74 -8.35
C GLU A 314 8.95 24.76 -8.12
N GLU A 315 8.16 24.34 -9.11
CA GLU A 315 6.71 24.18 -8.97
C GLU A 315 6.35 23.21 -7.84
N MET A 316 7.08 22.10 -7.72
CA MET A 316 6.88 21.13 -6.64
C MET A 316 7.20 21.73 -5.27
N MET A 317 8.31 22.49 -5.15
CA MET A 317 8.65 23.15 -3.87
C MET A 317 7.62 24.19 -3.47
N LEU A 318 7.10 24.99 -4.41
CA LEU A 318 6.00 25.92 -4.15
C LEU A 318 4.73 25.19 -3.73
N MET A 319 4.46 24.02 -4.31
CA MET A 319 3.31 23.22 -3.94
C MET A 319 3.45 22.62 -2.52
N LEU A 320 4.63 22.16 -2.13
CA LEU A 320 4.91 21.71 -0.76
C LEU A 320 4.70 22.82 0.26
N ASP A 321 5.13 24.05 -0.06
CA ASP A 321 4.91 25.23 0.77
C ASP A 321 3.41 25.47 1.03
N ARG A 322 2.62 25.51 -0.05
CA ARG A 322 1.15 25.65 0.04
C ARG A 322 0.48 24.52 0.81
N ILE A 323 0.96 23.28 0.68
CA ILE A 323 0.41 22.14 1.43
C ILE A 323 0.68 22.33 2.93
N VAL A 324 1.90 22.70 3.32
CA VAL A 324 2.25 22.94 4.73
C VAL A 324 1.51 24.15 5.29
N GLU A 325 1.21 25.16 4.47
CA GLU A 325 0.36 26.28 4.88
C GLU A 325 -1.06 25.81 5.23
N GLN A 326 -1.69 25.02 4.35
CA GLN A 326 -3.12 24.66 4.46
C GLN A 326 -3.41 23.43 5.31
N HIS A 327 -2.45 22.52 5.48
CA HIS A 327 -2.66 21.23 6.14
C HIS A 327 -1.78 21.08 7.39
N ALA A 328 -2.38 20.49 8.42
CA ALA A 328 -1.70 20.11 9.67
C ALA A 328 -1.93 18.64 10.04
N ASP A 329 -2.34 17.83 9.06
CA ASP A 329 -2.50 16.38 9.21
C ASP A 329 -1.13 15.70 9.30
N ASP A 330 -0.99 14.77 10.25
CA ASP A 330 0.27 14.11 10.52
C ASP A 330 0.75 13.21 9.36
N GLU A 331 -0.14 12.62 8.56
CA GLU A 331 0.26 11.79 7.42
C GLU A 331 0.77 12.64 6.27
N ILE A 332 0.04 13.70 5.92
CA ILE A 332 0.47 14.67 4.90
C ILE A 332 1.84 15.25 5.27
N LEU A 333 2.01 15.72 6.51
CA LEU A 333 3.25 16.33 6.96
C LEU A 333 4.42 15.35 6.98
N ARG A 334 4.18 14.07 7.35
CA ARG A 334 5.19 13.00 7.23
C ARG A 334 5.58 12.75 5.78
N ASN A 335 4.62 12.77 4.85
CA ASN A 335 4.93 12.62 3.42
C ASN A 335 5.75 13.80 2.91
N VAL A 336 5.40 15.04 3.26
CA VAL A 336 6.20 16.24 2.95
C VAL A 336 7.64 16.09 3.46
N ALA A 337 7.82 15.68 4.71
CA ALA A 337 9.15 15.45 5.29
C ALA A 337 9.97 14.40 4.51
N LYS A 338 9.34 13.28 4.12
CA LYS A 338 9.98 12.24 3.30
C LYS A 338 10.36 12.75 1.90
N ILE A 339 9.51 13.57 1.27
CA ILE A 339 9.83 14.18 -0.03
C ILE A 339 11.06 15.07 0.10
N ILE A 340 11.10 15.93 1.14
CA ILE A 340 12.23 16.82 1.40
C ILE A 340 13.52 16.02 1.62
N GLN A 341 13.47 14.95 2.42
CA GLN A 341 14.62 14.06 2.63
C GLN A 341 15.08 13.41 1.33
N HIS A 342 14.14 12.91 0.52
CA HIS A 342 14.42 12.27 -0.76
C HIS A 342 15.09 13.25 -1.73
N PHE A 343 14.59 14.48 -1.83
CA PHE A 343 15.18 15.52 -2.67
C PHE A 343 16.59 15.91 -2.22
N ALA A 344 16.86 15.81 -0.92
CA ALA A 344 18.20 16.06 -0.36
C ALA A 344 19.21 14.94 -0.65
N THR A 345 18.80 13.77 -1.17
CA THR A 345 19.73 12.67 -1.49
C THR A 345 20.63 12.97 -2.69
N ASN A 346 20.20 13.87 -3.59
CA ASN A 346 20.98 14.31 -4.74
C ASN A 346 21.52 15.72 -4.50
N VAL A 347 22.83 15.91 -4.62
CA VAL A 347 23.51 17.17 -4.29
C VAL A 347 22.99 18.36 -5.11
N ALA A 348 22.76 18.19 -6.41
CA ALA A 348 22.30 19.28 -7.28
C ALA A 348 20.87 19.70 -6.94
N VAL A 349 19.97 18.74 -6.75
CA VAL A 349 18.58 18.98 -6.32
C VAL A 349 18.55 19.61 -4.93
N ALA A 350 19.38 19.10 -4.00
CA ALA A 350 19.50 19.62 -2.65
C ALA A 350 19.93 21.09 -2.62
N GLN A 351 20.90 21.49 -3.45
CA GLN A 351 21.36 22.88 -3.58
C GLN A 351 20.26 23.77 -4.18
N GLN A 352 19.61 23.33 -5.26
CA GLN A 352 18.58 24.11 -5.92
C GLN A 352 17.35 24.34 -5.03
N THR A 353 16.96 23.34 -4.22
CA THR A 353 15.79 23.42 -3.35
C THR A 353 16.09 24.02 -1.97
N GLU A 354 17.36 24.29 -1.63
CA GLU A 354 17.75 24.82 -0.32
C GLU A 354 17.05 26.12 0.05
N PRO A 355 16.98 27.16 -0.80
CA PRO A 355 16.32 28.41 -0.44
C PRO A 355 14.83 28.22 -0.14
N ALA A 356 14.14 27.34 -0.88
CA ALA A 356 12.73 27.03 -0.65
C ALA A 356 12.52 26.26 0.67
N ARG A 357 13.40 25.29 0.98
CA ARG A 357 13.36 24.57 2.27
C ARG A 357 13.56 25.50 3.47
N LEU A 358 14.52 26.43 3.38
CA LEU A 358 14.78 27.40 4.45
C LEU A 358 13.57 28.32 4.65
N ARG A 359 13.00 28.84 3.55
CA ARG A 359 11.80 29.69 3.59
C ARG A 359 10.60 28.97 4.23
N LEU A 360 10.40 27.69 3.90
CA LEU A 360 9.34 26.86 4.47
C LEU A 360 9.49 26.76 6.01
N VAL A 361 10.70 26.46 6.48
CA VAL A 361 10.99 26.41 7.93
C VAL A 361 10.82 27.79 8.57
N ASP A 362 11.29 28.86 7.94
CA ASP A 362 11.12 30.24 8.44
C ASP A 362 9.64 30.59 8.62
N GLY A 363 8.79 30.25 7.66
CA GLY A 363 7.34 30.47 7.73
C GLY A 363 6.70 29.74 8.91
N VAL A 364 6.97 28.43 9.05
CA VAL A 364 6.44 27.63 10.17
C VAL A 364 7.02 28.10 11.52
N ALA A 365 8.30 28.47 11.58
CA ALA A 365 8.92 28.99 12.79
C ALA A 365 8.32 30.33 13.22
N LEU A 366 7.97 31.20 12.27
CA LEU A 366 7.29 32.45 12.54
C LEU A 366 5.89 32.20 13.13
N GLN A 367 5.11 31.31 12.52
CA GLN A 367 3.79 30.91 13.03
C GLN A 367 3.89 30.35 14.45
N LEU A 368 4.85 29.45 14.68
CA LEU A 368 5.09 28.86 15.99
C LEU A 368 5.46 29.93 17.04
N ARG A 369 6.35 30.88 16.69
CA ARG A 369 6.75 31.97 17.60
C ARG A 369 5.58 32.89 17.93
N GLN A 370 4.74 33.22 16.96
CA GLN A 370 3.54 34.03 17.18
C GLN A 370 2.52 33.30 18.07
N GLY A 371 2.31 32.00 17.86
CA GLY A 371 1.48 31.17 18.73
C GLY A 371 2.03 31.09 20.16
N MET A 372 3.35 30.90 20.30
CA MET A 372 4.01 30.87 21.61
C MET A 372 4.01 32.24 22.31
N GLN A 373 4.08 33.33 21.57
CA GLN A 373 3.95 34.68 22.15
C GLN A 373 2.57 34.86 22.78
N ARG A 374 1.50 34.50 22.05
CA ARG A 374 0.13 34.51 22.59
C ARG A 374 -0.03 33.61 23.81
N PHE A 375 0.53 32.40 23.75
CA PHE A 375 0.55 31.48 24.89
C PHE A 375 1.18 32.08 26.17
N VAL A 376 2.24 32.89 26.01
CA VAL A 376 2.93 33.54 27.13
C VAL A 376 2.18 34.78 27.62
N GLU A 377 1.60 35.55 26.70
CA GLU A 377 0.82 36.76 27.00
C GLU A 377 -0.56 36.44 27.57
N GLU A 378 -1.05 35.20 27.39
CA GLU A 378 -2.33 34.75 27.92
C GLU A 378 -2.34 34.81 29.46
N GLU A 379 -3.10 35.76 29.98
CA GLU A 379 -3.31 35.95 31.42
C GLU A 379 -4.28 34.92 31.98
N GLU A 380 -5.13 34.33 31.14
CA GLU A 380 -6.03 33.27 31.55
C GLU A 380 -5.26 31.98 31.89
N ASP A 381 -5.84 31.20 32.80
CA ASP A 381 -5.28 29.92 33.25
C ASP A 381 -5.27 28.86 32.14
N ARG A 382 -5.99 29.09 31.02
CA ARG A 382 -6.12 28.14 29.91
C ARG A 382 -6.22 28.84 28.56
N LEU A 383 -5.66 28.20 27.55
CA LEU A 383 -5.90 28.56 26.15
C LEU A 383 -7.34 28.23 25.75
N ASP A 384 -7.87 29.02 24.83
CA ASP A 384 -9.05 28.63 24.09
C ASP A 384 -8.74 27.51 23.08
N GLU A 385 -9.79 26.85 22.57
CA GLU A 385 -9.66 25.71 21.68
C GLU A 385 -9.06 26.07 20.31
N GLU A 386 -9.25 27.31 19.84
CA GLU A 386 -8.77 27.77 18.54
C GLU A 386 -7.27 28.03 18.56
N ASP A 387 -6.79 28.72 19.60
CA ASP A 387 -5.39 28.99 19.85
C ASP A 387 -4.62 27.72 20.18
N GLU A 388 -5.21 26.81 20.96
CA GLU A 388 -4.65 25.49 21.21
C GLU A 388 -4.50 24.67 19.91
N ALA A 389 -5.53 24.64 19.05
CA ALA A 389 -5.49 23.96 17.76
C ALA A 389 -4.46 24.58 16.79
N SER A 390 -4.38 25.92 16.76
CA SER A 390 -3.41 26.66 15.95
C SER A 390 -1.96 26.41 16.39
N LEU A 391 -1.73 26.35 17.70
CA LEU A 391 -0.43 26.03 18.27
C LEU A 391 -0.06 24.58 17.97
N LEU A 392 -0.97 23.63 18.17
CA LEU A 392 -0.77 22.22 17.81
C LEU A 392 -0.43 22.05 16.33
N ALA A 393 -1.14 22.74 15.42
CA ALA A 393 -0.85 22.72 14.00
C ALA A 393 0.59 23.17 13.71
N SER A 394 1.05 24.25 14.36
CA SER A 394 2.42 24.74 14.23
C SER A 394 3.46 23.73 14.74
N TYR A 395 3.19 23.07 15.86
CA TYR A 395 4.05 22.00 16.40
C TYR A 395 4.09 20.75 15.50
N ARG A 396 2.95 20.34 14.92
CA ARG A 396 2.91 19.24 13.94
C ARG A 396 3.77 19.56 12.71
N LYS A 397 3.63 20.77 12.14
CA LYS A 397 4.44 21.21 11.00
C LYS A 397 5.92 21.24 11.34
N MET A 398 6.28 21.81 12.49
CA MET A 398 7.68 21.92 12.91
C MET A 398 8.33 20.55 13.18
N THR A 399 7.64 19.65 13.87
CA THR A 399 8.16 18.28 14.16
C THR A 399 8.36 17.46 12.89
N ALA A 400 7.47 17.60 11.90
CA ALA A 400 7.63 16.96 10.59
C ALA A 400 8.84 17.53 9.83
N LEU A 401 9.00 18.85 9.78
CA LEU A 401 10.14 19.47 9.10
C LEU A 401 11.47 19.15 9.79
N PHE A 402 11.51 19.09 11.12
CA PHE A 402 12.73 18.73 11.86
C PHE A 402 13.16 17.27 11.62
N ALA A 403 12.23 16.38 11.26
CA ALA A 403 12.62 15.03 10.85
C ALA A 403 13.46 15.05 9.56
N ALA A 404 13.28 16.05 8.69
CA ALA A 404 13.92 16.15 7.39
C ALA A 404 15.08 17.15 7.30
N ILE A 405 15.00 18.26 8.02
CA ILE A 405 15.91 19.40 7.93
C ILE A 405 16.56 19.63 9.29
N ASP A 406 17.86 19.94 9.29
CA ASP A 406 18.54 20.44 10.49
C ASP A 406 18.08 21.87 10.79
N ILE A 407 17.12 22.02 11.71
CA ILE A 407 16.55 23.31 12.09
C ILE A 407 17.13 23.88 13.40
N ARG A 408 18.33 23.47 13.82
CA ARG A 408 18.97 23.99 15.04
C ARG A 408 19.12 25.52 15.05
N LYS A 409 19.24 26.15 13.86
CA LYS A 409 19.41 27.61 13.70
C LYS A 409 18.23 28.43 14.26
N TRP A 410 17.03 27.85 14.36
CA TRP A 410 15.83 28.57 14.80
C TRP A 410 15.65 28.62 16.32
N ASP A 411 16.48 27.86 17.05
CA ASP A 411 16.53 27.73 18.52
C ASP A 411 15.17 27.77 19.23
N ILE A 412 14.34 26.76 18.94
CA ILE A 412 12.97 26.64 19.48
C ILE A 412 12.91 26.00 20.88
N TRP A 413 14.06 25.64 21.45
CA TRP A 413 14.16 24.86 22.69
C TRP A 413 13.43 25.50 23.87
N ASP A 414 13.81 26.74 24.21
CA ASP A 414 13.32 27.39 25.42
C ASP A 414 11.82 27.67 25.34
N MET A 415 11.30 27.99 24.15
CA MET A 415 9.87 28.16 23.91
C MET A 415 9.10 26.85 24.11
N THR A 416 9.59 25.75 23.54
CA THR A 416 8.95 24.44 23.70
C THR A 416 9.06 23.90 25.12
N LEU A 417 10.18 24.11 25.80
CA LEU A 417 10.32 23.77 27.21
C LEU A 417 9.34 24.59 28.08
N ASN A 418 9.17 25.88 27.78
CA ASN A 418 8.22 26.73 28.47
C ASN A 418 6.77 26.26 28.25
N LEU A 419 6.41 25.85 27.03
CA LEU A 419 5.10 25.25 26.75
C LEU A 419 4.86 24.05 27.67
N LEU A 420 5.77 23.08 27.67
CA LEU A 420 5.60 21.83 28.42
C LEU A 420 5.61 22.03 29.94
N ASN A 421 6.39 22.98 30.45
CA ASN A 421 6.37 23.32 31.88
C ASN A 421 5.06 23.98 32.33
N ASN A 422 4.31 24.55 31.39
CA ASN A 422 3.00 25.15 31.62
C ASN A 422 1.89 24.29 31.00
N SER A 423 2.05 22.96 31.02
CA SER A 423 1.07 22.00 30.47
C SER A 423 -0.34 22.14 31.05
N HIS A 424 -0.47 22.67 32.27
CA HIS A 424 -1.77 22.96 32.88
C HIS A 424 -2.63 23.98 32.10
N LYS A 425 -2.02 24.79 31.22
CA LYS A 425 -2.71 25.78 30.39
C LYS A 425 -3.42 25.19 29.16
N PHE A 426 -3.21 23.92 28.84
CA PHE A 426 -3.82 23.28 27.67
C PHE A 426 -4.23 21.83 28.00
N GLN A 427 -5.14 21.24 27.21
CA GLN A 427 -5.67 19.90 27.49
C GLN A 427 -5.21 18.84 26.48
N SER A 428 -4.72 19.28 25.32
CA SER A 428 -4.31 18.45 24.19
C SER A 428 -3.08 17.63 24.54
N ALA A 429 -3.30 16.32 24.68
CA ALA A 429 -2.23 15.34 24.79
C ALA A 429 -1.32 15.38 23.55
N ASP A 430 -1.88 15.61 22.36
CA ASP A 430 -1.13 15.74 21.11
C ASP A 430 -0.17 16.93 21.16
N LEU A 431 -0.57 18.06 21.75
CA LEU A 431 0.29 19.24 21.85
C LEU A 431 1.48 18.96 22.76
N ALA A 432 1.25 18.31 23.91
CA ALA A 432 2.32 17.84 24.78
C ALA A 432 3.22 16.82 24.05
N GLU A 433 2.64 15.86 23.35
CA GLU A 433 3.36 14.85 22.57
C GLU A 433 4.29 15.48 21.53
N LYS A 434 3.77 16.41 20.72
CA LYS A 434 4.57 17.10 19.71
C LYS A 434 5.64 17.99 20.33
N GLY A 435 5.35 18.64 21.46
CA GLY A 435 6.35 19.40 22.21
C GLY A 435 7.51 18.52 22.68
N VAL A 436 7.20 17.37 23.29
CA VAL A 436 8.21 16.38 23.73
C VAL A 436 9.01 15.85 22.55
N LEU A 437 8.34 15.47 21.46
CA LEU A 437 8.99 14.99 20.24
C LEU A 437 9.95 16.03 19.66
N LEU A 438 9.57 17.32 19.68
CA LEU A 438 10.38 18.39 19.15
C LEU A 438 11.66 18.64 19.98
N LEU A 439 11.56 18.59 21.31
CA LEU A 439 12.74 18.65 22.19
C LEU A 439 13.65 17.44 21.96
N TYR A 440 13.07 16.24 21.85
CA TYR A 440 13.82 15.02 21.56
C TYR A 440 14.59 15.12 20.23
N GLN A 441 13.91 15.51 19.15
CA GLN A 441 14.53 15.70 17.84
C GLN A 441 15.66 16.72 17.90
N ASN A 442 15.49 17.81 18.66
CA ASN A 442 16.54 18.81 18.86
C ASN A 442 17.81 18.19 19.48
N LEU A 443 17.66 17.42 20.56
CA LEU A 443 18.78 16.70 21.19
C LEU A 443 19.47 15.74 20.23
N VAL A 444 18.70 14.97 19.45
CA VAL A 444 19.24 14.02 18.47
C VAL A 444 20.06 14.74 17.40
N TRP A 445 19.58 15.88 16.89
CA TRP A 445 20.32 16.68 15.91
C TRP A 445 21.58 17.33 16.49
N GLU A 446 21.51 17.86 17.71
CA GLU A 446 22.68 18.39 18.41
C GLU A 446 23.74 17.30 18.63
N LEU A 447 23.32 16.11 19.10
CA LEU A 447 24.19 14.97 19.31
C LEU A 447 24.83 14.49 18.00
N LYS A 448 24.02 14.36 16.93
CA LYS A 448 24.51 14.00 15.59
C LYS A 448 25.54 14.99 15.08
N HIS A 449 25.34 16.29 15.29
CA HIS A 449 26.30 17.30 14.89
C HIS A 449 27.64 17.16 15.62
N VAL A 450 27.60 17.03 16.96
CA VAL A 450 28.81 16.82 17.78
C VAL A 450 29.54 15.54 17.34
N ALA A 451 28.81 14.46 17.11
CA ALA A 451 29.38 13.18 16.67
C ALA A 451 30.05 13.27 15.29
N LEU A 452 29.43 13.96 14.32
CA LEU A 452 29.92 14.05 12.95
C LEU A 452 31.06 15.06 12.77
N HIS A 453 30.97 16.23 13.41
CA HIS A 453 31.89 17.35 13.17
C HIS A 453 33.06 17.36 14.16
N GLN A 454 33.09 16.43 15.12
CA GLN A 454 34.06 16.42 16.22
C GLN A 454 34.14 17.79 16.92
N ASP A 455 33.02 18.53 16.90
CA ASP A 455 32.90 19.86 17.47
C ASP A 455 32.68 19.72 18.98
N PHE A 456 33.77 19.35 19.66
CA PHE A 456 33.83 19.12 21.10
C PHE A 456 34.04 20.42 21.88
N ASN A 457 33.45 21.54 21.43
CA ASN A 457 33.49 22.76 22.20
C ASN A 457 32.85 22.51 23.58
N GLU A 458 33.59 22.75 24.66
CA GLU A 458 33.14 22.54 26.05
C GLU A 458 31.84 23.28 26.37
N GLU A 459 31.61 24.45 25.74
CA GLU A 459 30.38 25.20 25.88
C GLU A 459 29.19 24.50 25.21
N GLY A 460 29.38 23.98 24.00
CA GLY A 460 28.36 23.22 23.28
C GLY A 460 27.97 21.93 24.01
N ILE A 461 28.97 21.20 24.53
CA ILE A 461 28.74 19.98 25.32
C ILE A 461 28.00 20.31 26.63
N ARG A 462 28.36 21.42 27.31
CA ARG A 462 27.63 21.87 28.51
C ARG A 462 26.19 22.24 28.20
N LYS A 463 25.94 22.95 27.09
CA LYS A 463 24.58 23.28 26.63
C LYS A 463 23.77 22.00 26.37
N LEU A 464 24.34 21.04 25.64
CA LEU A 464 23.69 19.76 25.34
C LEU A 464 23.35 18.96 26.62
N LYS A 465 24.29 18.86 27.57
CA LYS A 465 24.03 18.20 28.87
C LYS A 465 22.90 18.88 29.65
N LYS A 466 22.92 20.22 29.71
CA LYS A 466 21.84 21.00 30.34
C LYS A 466 20.49 20.71 29.68
N ARG A 467 20.42 20.73 28.35
CA ARG A 467 19.20 20.45 27.58
C ARG A 467 18.69 19.02 27.82
N ARG A 468 19.58 18.03 27.82
CA ARG A 468 19.23 16.65 28.19
C ARG A 468 18.61 16.59 29.59
N ASP A 469 19.24 17.22 30.58
CA ASP A 469 18.76 17.18 31.97
C ASP A 469 17.39 17.88 32.11
N GLN A 470 17.18 19.00 31.42
CA GLN A 470 15.89 19.67 31.32
C GLN A 470 14.82 18.78 30.69
N PHE A 471 15.15 18.09 29.59
CA PHE A 471 14.23 17.17 28.92
C PHE A 471 13.83 16.00 29.82
N LEU A 472 14.79 15.38 30.52
CA LEU A 472 14.52 14.29 31.45
C LEU A 472 13.63 14.74 32.61
N MET A 473 13.91 15.93 33.18
CA MET A 473 13.06 16.48 34.24
C MET A 473 11.64 16.77 33.76
N CYS A 474 11.51 17.43 32.60
CA CYS A 474 10.21 17.79 32.01
C CYS A 474 9.37 16.54 31.70
N THR A 475 9.96 15.53 31.06
CA THR A 475 9.27 14.27 30.74
C THR A 475 8.89 13.47 31.98
N GLN A 476 9.72 13.48 33.03
CA GLN A 476 9.37 12.85 34.31
C GLN A 476 8.14 13.49 34.97
N VAL A 477 8.02 14.83 34.92
CA VAL A 477 6.85 15.55 35.44
C VAL A 477 5.60 15.18 34.64
N ILE A 478 5.68 15.22 33.31
CA ILE A 478 4.55 14.87 32.42
C ILE A 478 4.08 13.42 32.64
N LEU A 479 5.01 12.47 32.82
CA LEU A 479 4.69 11.08 33.15
C LEU A 479 4.06 10.94 34.55
N GLY A 480 4.53 11.72 35.53
CA GLY A 480 4.01 11.72 36.89
C GLY A 480 2.58 12.25 36.98
N ASP A 481 2.22 13.21 36.12
CA ASP A 481 0.89 13.83 36.07
C ASP A 481 -0.15 12.99 35.28
N GLY A 482 0.24 11.85 34.72
CA GLY A 482 -0.67 10.88 34.10
C GLY A 482 -1.19 11.25 32.72
N ALA A 483 -0.41 11.99 31.91
CA ALA A 483 -0.77 12.36 30.54
C ALA A 483 -0.86 11.12 29.61
N ALA A 484 -2.05 10.52 29.53
CA ALA A 484 -2.34 9.42 28.63
C ALA A 484 -2.06 9.82 27.17
N GLY A 485 -1.24 9.04 26.46
CA GLY A 485 -0.84 9.29 25.06
C GLY A 485 0.62 9.71 24.88
N VAL A 486 1.17 10.51 25.81
CA VAL A 486 2.57 10.96 25.75
C VAL A 486 3.55 9.85 26.18
N GLU A 487 3.05 8.87 26.93
CA GLU A 487 3.79 7.71 27.43
C GLU A 487 4.55 6.97 26.32
N ASN A 488 3.93 6.66 25.19
CA ASN A 488 4.61 5.90 24.12
C ASN A 488 5.75 6.68 23.46
N VAL A 489 5.59 7.99 23.28
CA VAL A 489 6.65 8.86 22.75
C VAL A 489 7.77 9.01 23.77
N ILE A 490 7.45 9.16 25.05
CA ILE A 490 8.47 9.24 26.11
C ILE A 490 9.17 7.90 26.29
N PHE A 491 8.46 6.77 26.34
CA PHE A 491 9.08 5.45 26.47
C PHE A 491 9.97 5.13 25.27
N ASN A 492 9.48 5.28 24.03
CA ASN A 492 10.30 4.94 22.85
C ASN A 492 11.54 5.84 22.68
N ASN A 493 11.45 7.12 23.09
CA ASN A 493 12.54 8.08 22.87
C ASN A 493 13.49 8.24 24.05
N THR A 494 13.01 8.10 25.30
CA THR A 494 13.85 8.22 26.50
C THR A 494 14.77 7.01 26.70
N TYR A 495 14.40 5.81 26.24
CA TYR A 495 15.32 4.67 26.22
C TYR A 495 16.44 4.79 25.17
N THR A 496 16.31 5.71 24.21
CA THR A 496 17.26 5.91 23.10
C THR A 496 18.33 6.97 23.41
N ILE A 497 18.08 7.87 24.37
CA ILE A 497 19.03 8.86 24.92
C ILE A 497 19.81 8.26 26.08
#